data_AF-A0A8J5XBT8-F1
#
_entry.id   AF-A0A8J5XBT8-F1
#
_cell.length_a   1.000
_cell.length_b   1.000
_cell.length_c   1.000
_cell.angle_alpha   90.00
_cell.angle_beta   90.00
_cell.angle_gamma   90.00
#
_symmetry.space_group_name_H-M   'P 1'
#
loop_
_entity.id
_entity.type
_entity.pdbx_description
1 polymer ?
#
loop_
_entity_poly.entity_id
_entity_poly.type
_entity_poly.pdbx_seq_one_letter_code
_entity_poly.pdbx_strand_id
1 'polypeptide(L)'
;MTRDFGGPLLLILLAVPHAGALQERGAPRARMSCRPVGARQNAFAALDTAGSSGDDDALADALQRTLSLAALDVARGGGGARAPRARSPVSPRSASPIARGRAPNVYWRATSADELRSHCVYRALPPVDAIALGGPSTYAWVRQDDALWSELHAGVLTSRLLLGVLGFAEPRAARALGVPRGMVGGRQAERAYHALRQPTPAGCGTSPSAPSARDLELAERNAIATTRYNEMLFAAEAAVAAAAAAAGGSGGGGGGVGYGAGGGGGGRRRDGRRGRGAARRWPQLPAGCSINEVRCAWGSAQEASTLRSLAEEIVRDQQQPQQQPQPYGGGVGVTNARTPPRPPPLGVYLEEAGLCMLDASRLPALALPPSLAGAPAGARRAPADASRLPPIGASPDAFVVRVDGSRLVVEVKNVCPFVLDRKRPGGFCVARDADSALARGPHEQLLVTHVPQFQLEMLCAGCASGLLVSSSACAGINVFRAARDDAYLALLLHFVGVFYTRHVRAGVPPGADFFPTPGDAAEGSLYDRLLARTAELAREAVLERHIAQPWRTAERSAFFTQ
;
A
#
# COMPACT_ATOMS: atom_id res chain seq x y z
N MET A 1 47.77 36.90 31.70
CA MET A 1 46.68 37.64 31.05
C MET A 1 45.51 36.70 30.87
N THR A 2 44.71 36.59 31.91
CA THR A 2 43.45 35.87 32.00
C THR A 2 42.33 36.74 31.41
N ARG A 3 41.43 36.15 30.63
CA ARG A 3 40.10 36.73 30.40
C ARG A 3 39.04 35.63 30.40
N ASP A 4 38.31 35.62 31.50
CA ASP A 4 37.04 34.97 31.74
C ASP A 4 35.90 35.59 30.92
N PHE A 5 34.94 34.75 30.52
CA PHE A 5 33.49 34.96 30.47
C PHE A 5 32.90 33.52 30.36
N GLY A 6 32.04 32.97 31.23
CA GLY A 6 31.17 33.52 32.26
C GLY A 6 29.70 33.49 31.80
N GLY A 7 28.99 32.36 31.97
CA GLY A 7 27.50 32.28 31.85
C GLY A 7 26.95 30.87 31.52
N PRO A 8 25.74 30.50 31.98
CA PRO A 8 25.59 29.36 32.89
C PRO A 8 24.99 28.07 32.29
N LEU A 9 25.44 26.94 32.87
CA LEU A 9 24.85 25.60 32.75
C LEU A 9 23.52 25.52 33.50
N LEU A 10 22.43 25.27 32.76
CA LEU A 10 21.13 24.91 33.31
C LEU A 10 21.13 23.39 33.58
N LEU A 11 21.36 23.01 34.83
CA LEU A 11 21.26 21.63 35.32
C LEU A 11 19.78 21.33 35.62
N ILE A 12 19.10 20.57 34.76
CA ILE A 12 17.77 20.02 35.07
C ILE A 12 17.97 18.64 35.70
N LEU A 13 17.85 18.61 37.03
CA LEU A 13 17.68 17.41 37.85
C LEU A 13 16.34 16.74 37.48
N LEU A 14 16.39 15.60 36.80
CA LEU A 14 15.24 14.69 36.72
C LEU A 14 15.32 13.70 37.88
N ALA A 15 14.45 13.93 38.87
CA ALA A 15 14.21 13.03 39.98
C ALA A 15 13.66 11.68 39.46
N VAL A 16 14.31 10.59 39.87
CA VAL A 16 13.84 9.22 39.73
C VAL A 16 12.90 8.92 40.90
N PRO A 17 11.64 8.50 40.69
CA PRO A 17 10.87 7.94 41.79
C PRO A 17 11.23 6.46 41.96
N HIS A 18 11.68 6.15 43.17
CA HIS A 18 11.86 4.80 43.71
C HIS A 18 10.58 3.97 43.60
N ALA A 19 10.74 2.70 43.19
CA ALA A 19 9.73 1.67 43.27
C ALA A 19 9.41 1.34 44.73
N GLY A 20 8.20 1.71 45.15
CA GLY A 20 7.59 1.26 46.40
C GLY A 20 6.57 0.16 46.11
N ALA A 21 6.77 -1.01 46.72
CA ALA A 21 5.86 -2.14 46.69
C ALA A 21 4.50 -1.79 47.30
N LEU A 22 3.40 -2.09 46.59
CA LEU A 22 2.05 -2.06 47.13
C LEU A 22 1.27 -3.32 46.70
N GLN A 23 1.28 -4.25 47.64
CA GLN A 23 0.21 -5.14 48.10
C GLN A 23 -1.13 -5.12 47.33
N GLU A 24 -1.51 -6.29 46.83
CA GLU A 24 -2.83 -6.57 46.25
C GLU A 24 -3.97 -6.30 47.23
N ARG A 25 -4.95 -5.49 46.80
CA ARG A 25 -6.31 -5.50 47.35
C ARG A 25 -7.29 -5.46 46.19
N GLY A 26 -8.09 -6.52 46.10
CA GLY A 26 -9.16 -6.66 45.12
C GLY A 26 -10.26 -5.62 45.30
N ALA A 27 -10.83 -5.19 44.17
CA ALA A 27 -12.05 -4.39 44.09
C ALA A 27 -12.87 -4.85 42.87
N PRO A 28 -14.20 -4.62 42.86
CA PRO A 28 -15.18 -5.56 42.34
C PRO A 28 -15.50 -5.40 40.85
N ARG A 29 -15.91 -6.51 40.22
CA ARG A 29 -16.45 -6.56 38.86
C ARG A 29 -17.78 -5.79 38.78
N ALA A 30 -17.78 -4.64 38.12
CA ALA A 30 -19.00 -3.98 37.66
C ALA A 30 -19.51 -4.68 36.38
N ARG A 31 -20.71 -5.27 36.45
CA ARG A 31 -21.45 -5.72 35.25
C ARG A 31 -22.11 -4.50 34.60
N MET A 32 -21.57 -4.03 33.48
CA MET A 32 -22.27 -3.14 32.56
C MET A 32 -23.20 -3.97 31.67
N SER A 33 -24.50 -3.83 31.86
CA SER A 33 -25.55 -4.36 31.00
C SER A 33 -25.80 -3.37 29.85
N CYS A 34 -25.36 -3.70 28.64
CA CYS A 34 -25.72 -3.00 27.42
C CYS A 34 -27.01 -3.61 26.82
N ARG A 35 -28.05 -2.81 26.59
CA ARG A 35 -29.21 -3.19 25.76
C ARG A 35 -28.86 -3.06 24.26
N PRO A 36 -29.41 -3.91 23.37
CA PRO A 36 -28.96 -3.98 21.98
C PRO A 36 -29.48 -2.83 21.11
N VAL A 37 -28.64 -2.47 20.13
CA VAL A 37 -28.83 -1.40 19.13
C VAL A 37 -28.85 -2.04 17.74
N GLY A 38 -29.87 -1.75 16.92
CA GLY A 38 -29.86 -1.90 15.45
C GLY A 38 -29.87 -3.32 14.82
N ALA A 39 -30.66 -3.50 13.75
CA ALA A 39 -30.86 -4.78 13.05
C ALA A 39 -29.57 -5.42 12.48
N ARG A 40 -28.55 -4.64 12.08
CA ARG A 40 -27.25 -5.17 11.61
C ARG A 40 -26.38 -5.73 12.73
N GLN A 41 -26.37 -5.13 13.92
CA GLN A 41 -25.62 -5.67 15.08
C GLN A 41 -26.30 -6.91 15.65
N ASN A 42 -27.64 -6.97 15.59
CA ASN A 42 -28.37 -8.19 15.92
C ASN A 42 -28.06 -9.35 14.94
N ALA A 43 -27.79 -9.04 13.66
CA ALA A 43 -27.35 -10.03 12.68
C ALA A 43 -25.94 -10.55 12.97
N PHE A 44 -24.98 -9.68 13.32
CA PHE A 44 -23.63 -10.11 13.72
C PHE A 44 -23.61 -10.89 15.04
N ALA A 45 -24.42 -10.49 16.04
CA ALA A 45 -24.56 -11.26 17.27
C ALA A 45 -25.19 -12.65 17.03
N ALA A 46 -26.11 -12.76 16.07
CA ALA A 46 -26.67 -14.04 15.65
C ALA A 46 -25.63 -14.92 14.93
N LEU A 47 -24.73 -14.31 14.14
CA LEU A 47 -23.61 -15.01 13.49
C LEU A 47 -22.56 -15.49 14.49
N ASP A 48 -22.24 -14.71 15.54
CA ASP A 48 -21.34 -15.14 16.63
C ASP A 48 -21.92 -16.30 17.43
N THR A 49 -23.23 -16.28 17.67
CA THR A 49 -23.93 -17.36 18.40
C THR A 49 -24.00 -18.63 17.55
N ALA A 50 -24.19 -18.51 16.23
CA ALA A 50 -24.18 -19.65 15.32
C ALA A 50 -22.76 -20.22 15.12
N GLY A 51 -21.76 -19.37 14.92
CA GLY A 51 -20.36 -19.78 14.71
C GLY A 51 -19.70 -20.46 15.92
N SER A 52 -20.15 -20.14 17.14
CA SER A 52 -19.68 -20.81 18.36
C SER A 52 -20.33 -22.18 18.62
N SER A 53 -21.42 -22.51 17.92
CA SER A 53 -22.15 -23.76 18.10
C SER A 53 -21.58 -24.94 17.29
N GLY A 54 -20.72 -24.67 16.30
CA GLY A 54 -20.21 -25.70 15.39
C GLY A 54 -21.26 -26.31 14.46
N ASP A 55 -22.45 -25.71 14.41
CA ASP A 55 -23.57 -26.13 13.56
C ASP A 55 -23.53 -25.36 12.23
N ASP A 56 -22.96 -26.00 11.21
CA ASP A 56 -22.75 -25.41 9.88
C ASP A 56 -24.09 -25.00 9.22
N ASP A 57 -25.20 -25.68 9.53
CA ASP A 57 -26.53 -25.36 8.99
C ASP A 57 -27.14 -24.11 9.66
N ALA A 58 -26.92 -23.94 10.96
CA ALA A 58 -27.35 -22.75 11.69
C ALA A 58 -26.60 -21.48 11.25
N LEU A 59 -25.31 -21.62 10.91
CA LEU A 59 -24.50 -20.53 10.34
C LEU A 59 -24.98 -20.16 8.94
N ALA A 60 -25.25 -21.15 8.08
CA ALA A 60 -25.78 -20.94 6.74
C ALA A 60 -27.15 -20.22 6.77
N ASP A 61 -28.03 -20.59 7.69
CA ASP A 61 -29.37 -20.01 7.80
C ASP A 61 -29.38 -18.60 8.44
N ALA A 62 -28.46 -18.32 9.37
CA ALA A 62 -28.23 -16.96 9.89
C ALA A 62 -27.64 -16.01 8.82
N LEU A 63 -26.76 -16.53 7.96
CA LEU A 63 -26.21 -15.82 6.81
C LEU A 63 -27.28 -15.53 5.76
N GLN A 64 -28.11 -16.51 5.41
CA GLN A 64 -29.20 -16.36 4.44
C GLN A 64 -30.19 -15.26 4.85
N ARG A 65 -30.52 -15.17 6.15
CA ARG A 65 -31.38 -14.10 6.69
C ARG A 65 -30.73 -12.72 6.66
N THR A 66 -29.43 -12.65 6.93
CA THR A 66 -28.65 -11.41 6.87
C THR A 66 -28.56 -10.87 5.43
N LEU A 67 -28.35 -11.78 4.46
CA LEU A 67 -28.33 -11.46 3.03
C LEU A 67 -29.72 -11.01 2.52
N SER A 68 -30.80 -11.66 2.98
CA SER A 68 -32.18 -11.28 2.63
C SER A 68 -32.54 -9.87 3.10
N LEU A 69 -32.07 -9.46 4.29
CA LEU A 69 -32.28 -8.12 4.82
C LEU A 69 -31.47 -7.04 4.06
N ALA A 70 -30.27 -7.38 3.57
CA ALA A 70 -29.47 -6.48 2.75
C ALA A 70 -30.09 -6.26 1.36
N ALA A 71 -30.73 -7.30 0.78
CA ALA A 71 -31.41 -7.21 -0.52
C ALA A 71 -32.64 -6.28 -0.49
N LEU A 72 -33.37 -6.24 0.63
CA LEU A 72 -34.55 -5.36 0.80
C LEU A 72 -34.21 -3.86 0.87
N ASP A 73 -33.02 -3.50 1.33
CA ASP A 73 -32.56 -2.10 1.37
C ASP A 73 -32.12 -1.57 -0.01
N VAL A 74 -31.70 -2.46 -0.92
CA VAL A 74 -31.29 -2.11 -2.29
C VAL A 74 -32.50 -1.83 -3.19
N ALA A 75 -33.63 -2.51 -2.96
CA ALA A 75 -34.86 -2.36 -3.75
C ALA A 75 -35.54 -0.98 -3.63
N ARG A 76 -35.15 -0.12 -2.67
CA ARG A 76 -35.78 1.19 -2.42
C ARG A 76 -35.08 2.40 -3.09
N GLY A 77 -34.06 2.19 -3.94
CA GLY A 77 -33.16 3.25 -4.42
C GLY A 77 -33.21 3.63 -5.91
N GLY A 78 -34.23 3.24 -6.69
CA GLY A 78 -34.23 3.40 -8.15
C GLY A 78 -34.63 4.79 -8.67
N GLY A 79 -33.68 5.73 -8.82
CA GLY A 79 -33.84 6.97 -9.58
C GLY A 79 -33.09 6.93 -10.91
N GLY A 80 -33.80 6.75 -12.03
CA GLY A 80 -33.21 6.64 -13.38
C GLY A 80 -32.83 7.99 -14.01
N ALA A 81 -31.61 8.09 -14.52
CA ALA A 81 -31.08 9.25 -15.26
C ALA A 81 -31.21 9.07 -16.79
N ARG A 82 -31.33 10.19 -17.51
CA ARG A 82 -31.57 10.26 -18.96
C ARG A 82 -30.27 10.40 -19.79
N ALA A 83 -30.29 9.88 -21.02
CA ALA A 83 -29.19 9.90 -22.00
C ALA A 83 -28.95 11.27 -22.68
N PRO A 84 -27.73 11.58 -23.16
CA PRO A 84 -27.39 12.88 -23.74
C PRO A 84 -27.74 13.01 -25.23
N ARG A 85 -28.09 14.24 -25.65
CA ARG A 85 -28.32 14.62 -27.05
C ARG A 85 -27.02 14.94 -27.79
N ALA A 86 -26.99 14.62 -29.08
CA ALA A 86 -25.88 14.88 -30.00
C ALA A 86 -25.56 16.39 -30.14
N ARG A 87 -24.27 16.73 -30.14
CA ARG A 87 -23.76 18.11 -30.28
C ARG A 87 -23.20 18.35 -31.68
N SER A 88 -23.50 19.53 -32.21
CA SER A 88 -22.93 20.13 -33.43
C SER A 88 -21.39 20.31 -33.35
N PRO A 89 -20.70 20.50 -34.49
CA PRO A 89 -19.24 20.53 -34.54
C PRO A 89 -18.69 21.75 -33.80
N VAL A 90 -17.74 21.50 -32.89
CA VAL A 90 -17.16 22.50 -32.00
C VAL A 90 -15.95 23.16 -32.65
N SER A 91 -15.97 24.49 -32.69
CA SER A 91 -14.88 25.41 -33.04
C SER A 91 -13.57 25.10 -32.25
N PRO A 92 -12.39 25.58 -32.69
CA PRO A 92 -11.10 25.22 -32.11
C PRO A 92 -11.06 25.48 -30.60
N ARG A 93 -10.66 24.44 -29.85
CA ARG A 93 -10.67 24.32 -28.38
C ARG A 93 -10.13 25.58 -27.69
N SER A 94 -11.01 26.34 -27.04
CA SER A 94 -10.57 27.21 -25.95
C SER A 94 -10.01 26.32 -24.84
N ALA A 95 -8.79 26.61 -24.40
CA ALA A 95 -8.13 25.87 -23.32
C ALA A 95 -9.08 25.77 -22.13
N SER A 96 -9.44 24.56 -21.74
CA SER A 96 -10.35 24.35 -20.61
C SER A 96 -9.74 25.02 -19.38
N PRO A 97 -10.45 25.91 -18.65
CA PRO A 97 -9.93 26.50 -17.43
C PRO A 97 -9.41 25.43 -16.48
N ILE A 98 -8.13 25.59 -16.14
CA ILE A 98 -7.41 24.82 -15.13
C ILE A 98 -8.23 24.88 -13.84
N ALA A 99 -8.63 23.73 -13.31
CA ALA A 99 -9.33 23.69 -12.02
C ALA A 99 -8.37 24.11 -10.91
N ARG A 100 -8.84 25.00 -10.03
CA ARG A 100 -8.06 25.64 -8.96
C ARG A 100 -8.88 25.66 -7.67
N GLY A 101 -8.21 25.54 -6.53
CA GLY A 101 -8.84 25.62 -5.21
C GLY A 101 -7.81 25.58 -4.08
N ARG A 102 -8.24 25.83 -2.84
CA ARG A 102 -7.36 25.83 -1.65
C ARG A 102 -7.26 24.46 -0.97
N ALA A 103 -8.22 23.57 -1.21
CA ALA A 103 -8.31 22.25 -0.59
C ALA A 103 -8.39 21.17 -1.68
N PRO A 104 -7.24 20.55 -2.06
CA PRO A 104 -7.21 19.44 -3.01
C PRO A 104 -8.08 18.29 -2.54
N ASN A 105 -8.97 17.78 -3.40
CA ASN A 105 -9.71 16.56 -3.10
C ASN A 105 -8.80 15.34 -3.33
N VAL A 106 -8.11 14.88 -2.29
CA VAL A 106 -7.19 13.72 -2.44
C VAL A 106 -7.90 12.41 -2.75
N TYR A 107 -9.21 12.33 -2.47
CA TYR A 107 -10.08 11.20 -2.77
C TYR A 107 -10.77 11.32 -4.13
N TRP A 108 -10.35 12.25 -4.98
CA TRP A 108 -10.92 12.38 -6.30
C TRP A 108 -10.79 11.05 -7.05
N ARG A 109 -11.92 10.34 -7.17
CA ARG A 109 -12.05 9.00 -7.76
C ARG A 109 -11.24 7.88 -7.10
N ALA A 110 -10.93 8.06 -5.83
CA ALA A 110 -10.37 6.97 -5.05
C ALA A 110 -11.37 5.80 -5.00
N THR A 111 -10.88 4.60 -5.28
CA THR A 111 -11.55 3.35 -4.91
C THR A 111 -11.29 3.13 -3.43
N SER A 112 -12.34 2.83 -2.67
CA SER A 112 -12.18 2.45 -1.26
C SER A 112 -11.56 1.06 -1.14
N ALA A 113 -10.90 0.78 -0.02
CA ALA A 113 -10.33 -0.56 0.23
C ALA A 113 -11.41 -1.65 0.17
N ASP A 114 -12.62 -1.40 0.69
CA ASP A 114 -13.72 -2.37 0.64
C ASP A 114 -14.22 -2.63 -0.79
N GLU A 115 -14.27 -1.61 -1.66
CA GLU A 115 -14.60 -1.80 -3.08
C GLU A 115 -13.52 -2.58 -3.84
N LEU A 116 -12.25 -2.46 -3.45
CA LEU A 116 -11.18 -3.30 -4.00
C LEU A 116 -11.31 -4.74 -3.49
N ARG A 117 -11.56 -4.93 -2.20
CA ARG A 117 -11.73 -6.25 -1.57
C ARG A 117 -12.92 -7.03 -2.10
N SER A 118 -13.94 -6.35 -2.62
CA SER A 118 -15.08 -6.98 -3.29
C SER A 118 -14.81 -7.32 -4.76
N HIS A 119 -13.61 -7.10 -5.30
CA HIS A 119 -13.31 -7.39 -6.70
C HIS A 119 -13.05 -8.89 -6.91
N CYS A 120 -13.67 -9.51 -7.92
CA CYS A 120 -13.66 -10.96 -8.13
C CYS A 120 -12.27 -11.63 -8.29
N VAL A 121 -11.25 -10.88 -8.70
CA VAL A 121 -9.85 -11.35 -8.79
C VAL A 121 -8.91 -10.75 -7.74
N TYR A 122 -9.48 -10.18 -6.66
CA TYR A 122 -8.70 -9.67 -5.54
C TYR A 122 -9.03 -10.50 -4.29
N ARG A 123 -8.04 -11.19 -3.74
CA ARG A 123 -8.17 -11.96 -2.50
C ARG A 123 -7.83 -11.07 -1.32
N ALA A 124 -8.87 -10.65 -0.61
CA ALA A 124 -8.76 -9.80 0.56
C ALA A 124 -8.26 -10.58 1.79
N LEU A 125 -7.47 -9.94 2.64
CA LEU A 125 -7.21 -10.46 3.98
C LEU A 125 -8.49 -10.36 4.80
N PRO A 126 -8.80 -11.30 5.71
CA PRO A 126 -9.95 -11.18 6.60
C PRO A 126 -9.73 -10.06 7.65
N PRO A 127 -10.78 -9.59 8.35
CA PRO A 127 -10.62 -8.62 9.43
C PRO A 127 -9.79 -9.22 10.59
N VAL A 128 -9.19 -8.35 11.42
CA VAL A 128 -8.19 -8.76 12.43
C VAL A 128 -8.74 -9.69 13.52
N ASP A 129 -10.05 -9.65 13.79
CA ASP A 129 -10.74 -10.53 14.74
C ASP A 129 -10.91 -11.97 14.22
N ALA A 130 -10.77 -12.18 12.91
CA ALA A 130 -10.86 -13.49 12.26
C ALA A 130 -9.50 -14.18 12.05
N ILE A 131 -8.39 -13.55 12.46
CA ILE A 131 -7.04 -14.12 12.38
C ILE A 131 -6.46 -14.36 13.76
N ALA A 132 -5.49 -15.27 13.82
CA ALA A 132 -4.71 -15.53 15.02
C ALA A 132 -3.30 -14.95 14.88
N LEU A 133 -2.82 -14.31 15.95
CA LEU A 133 -1.49 -13.73 16.02
C LEU A 133 -0.59 -14.57 16.93
N GLY A 134 0.55 -14.99 16.39
CA GLY A 134 1.56 -15.80 17.09
C GLY A 134 2.90 -15.12 17.30
N GLY A 135 3.22 -14.17 16.41
CA GLY A 135 4.53 -13.57 16.31
C GLY A 135 4.74 -12.91 14.93
N PRO A 136 5.97 -12.46 14.64
CA PRO A 136 6.31 -11.71 13.43
C PRO A 136 5.84 -12.34 12.10
N SER A 137 5.87 -13.67 11.98
CA SER A 137 5.42 -14.40 10.79
C SER A 137 3.91 -14.25 10.51
N THR A 138 3.11 -13.98 11.54
CA THR A 138 1.65 -13.83 11.42
C THR A 138 1.23 -12.39 11.07
N TYR A 139 2.15 -11.43 11.12
CA TYR A 139 1.85 -10.01 10.83
C TYR A 139 1.49 -9.76 9.36
N ALA A 140 1.86 -10.67 8.46
CA ALA A 140 1.51 -10.62 7.04
C ALA A 140 -0.01 -10.75 6.80
N TRP A 141 -0.78 -11.19 7.80
CA TRP A 141 -2.23 -11.35 7.73
C TRP A 141 -3.01 -10.15 8.26
N VAL A 142 -2.33 -9.14 8.85
CA VAL A 142 -2.97 -7.94 9.36
C VAL A 142 -3.14 -6.93 8.23
N ARG A 143 -4.38 -6.52 7.95
CA ARG A 143 -4.71 -5.50 6.95
C ARG A 143 -4.01 -4.18 7.23
N GLN A 144 -3.56 -3.50 6.18
CA GLN A 144 -2.79 -2.24 6.32
C GLN A 144 -3.62 -1.06 6.85
N ASP A 145 -4.94 -1.08 6.66
CA ASP A 145 -5.85 -0.06 7.17
C ASP A 145 -6.28 -0.28 8.63
N ASP A 146 -5.90 -1.41 9.24
CA ASP A 146 -6.16 -1.70 10.65
C ASP A 146 -5.28 -0.87 11.59
N ALA A 147 -5.78 -0.57 12.80
CA ALA A 147 -4.99 0.13 13.81
C ALA A 147 -3.79 -0.70 14.27
N LEU A 148 -3.98 -2.02 14.41
CA LEU A 148 -2.93 -2.94 14.82
C LEU A 148 -1.73 -2.89 13.86
N TRP A 149 -1.98 -2.76 12.55
CA TRP A 149 -0.89 -2.67 11.57
C TRP A 149 0.07 -1.53 11.90
N SER A 150 -0.44 -0.37 12.33
CA SER A 150 0.39 0.76 12.74
C SER A 150 1.22 0.46 14.00
N GLU A 151 0.66 -0.29 14.94
CA GLU A 151 1.34 -0.71 16.18
C GLU A 151 2.48 -1.69 15.89
N LEU A 152 2.27 -2.60 14.93
CA LEU A 152 3.27 -3.59 14.52
C LEU A 152 4.54 -2.98 13.91
N HIS A 153 4.52 -1.71 13.53
CA HIS A 153 5.67 -0.98 12.98
C HIS A 153 6.60 -0.40 14.07
N ALA A 154 6.18 -0.37 15.34
CA ALA A 154 6.99 0.18 16.42
C ALA A 154 8.30 -0.61 16.56
N GLY A 155 9.45 0.08 16.55
CA GLY A 155 10.77 -0.56 16.68
C GLY A 155 11.20 -1.43 15.49
N VAL A 156 10.38 -1.54 14.43
CA VAL A 156 10.68 -2.34 13.24
C VAL A 156 11.24 -1.43 12.14
N LEU A 157 12.34 -1.87 11.50
CA LEU A 157 12.82 -1.25 10.26
C LEU A 157 11.86 -1.61 9.13
N THR A 158 11.01 -0.66 8.76
CA THR A 158 10.16 -0.80 7.57
C THR A 158 10.71 -0.05 6.37
N SER A 159 10.25 -0.41 5.17
CA SER A 159 10.69 0.16 3.89
C SER A 159 10.74 1.69 3.89
N ARG A 160 9.79 2.37 4.55
CA ARG A 160 9.72 3.83 4.69
C ARG A 160 10.92 4.49 5.38
N LEU A 161 11.71 3.73 6.13
CA LEU A 161 12.87 4.22 6.88
C LEU A 161 14.20 3.98 6.15
N LEU A 162 14.20 3.19 5.07
CA LEU A 162 15.42 2.75 4.40
C LEU A 162 16.26 3.90 3.84
N LEU A 163 15.64 4.92 3.25
CA LEU A 163 16.39 6.07 2.75
C LEU A 163 17.19 6.77 3.85
N GLY A 164 16.63 6.81 5.07
CA GLY A 164 17.29 7.37 6.25
C GLY A 164 18.41 6.46 6.76
N VAL A 165 18.14 5.16 6.93
CA VAL A 165 19.14 4.19 7.44
C VAL A 165 20.33 4.03 6.49
N LEU A 166 20.07 4.05 5.18
CA LEU A 166 21.12 3.89 4.17
C LEU A 166 21.88 5.18 3.87
N GLY A 167 21.48 6.32 4.46
CA GLY A 167 22.10 7.62 4.19
C GLY A 167 21.86 8.14 2.77
N PHE A 168 20.89 7.61 2.03
CA PHE A 168 20.65 8.00 0.62
C PHE A 168 20.16 9.45 0.48
N ALA A 169 19.64 10.02 1.57
CA ALA A 169 19.27 11.43 1.65
C ALA A 169 20.45 12.35 2.03
N GLU A 170 21.62 11.81 2.40
CA GLU A 170 22.79 12.60 2.77
C GLU A 170 23.43 13.25 1.53
N PRO A 171 24.04 14.44 1.65
CA PRO A 171 24.55 15.21 0.51
C PRO A 171 25.43 14.43 -0.48
N ARG A 172 26.34 13.57 0.01
CA ARG A 172 27.22 12.76 -0.85
C ARG A 172 26.41 11.74 -1.64
N ALA A 173 25.64 10.89 -0.96
CA ALA A 173 24.88 9.81 -1.58
C ALA A 173 23.77 10.35 -2.49
N ALA A 174 23.07 11.40 -2.04
CA ALA A 174 22.04 12.08 -2.82
C ALA A 174 22.57 12.63 -4.14
N ARG A 175 23.79 13.20 -4.14
CA ARG A 175 24.45 13.65 -5.37
C ARG A 175 24.75 12.48 -6.30
N ALA A 176 25.30 11.39 -5.77
CA ALA A 176 25.65 10.20 -6.55
C ALA A 176 24.42 9.53 -7.18
N LEU A 177 23.29 9.49 -6.46
CA LEU A 177 22.04 8.89 -6.93
C LEU A 177 21.14 9.87 -7.71
N GLY A 178 21.44 11.17 -7.73
CA GLY A 178 20.56 12.17 -8.35
C GLY A 178 19.25 12.37 -7.58
N VAL A 179 19.26 12.23 -6.26
CA VAL A 179 18.08 12.44 -5.41
C VAL A 179 17.64 13.91 -5.46
N PRO A 180 16.33 14.22 -5.59
CA PRO A 180 15.85 15.60 -5.64
C PRO A 180 16.26 16.42 -4.41
N ARG A 181 16.71 17.67 -4.62
CA ARG A 181 17.19 18.57 -3.54
C ARG A 181 16.24 18.68 -2.33
N GLY A 182 14.93 18.64 -2.56
CA GLY A 182 13.93 18.72 -1.47
C GLY A 182 13.89 17.51 -0.55
N MET A 183 14.51 16.39 -0.94
CA MET A 183 14.62 15.16 -0.15
C MET A 183 15.98 15.05 0.57
N VAL A 184 16.95 15.92 0.25
CA VAL A 184 18.30 15.88 0.79
C VAL A 184 18.34 16.47 2.20
N GLY A 185 18.96 15.77 3.14
CA GLY A 185 19.23 16.20 4.52
C GLY A 185 19.01 15.11 5.57
N GLY A 186 19.55 15.35 6.77
CA GLY A 186 19.62 14.37 7.88
C GLY A 186 18.30 13.99 8.55
N ARG A 187 17.18 14.69 8.26
CA ARG A 187 15.88 14.41 8.89
C ARG A 187 15.40 12.97 8.70
N GLN A 188 15.75 12.34 7.58
CA GLN A 188 15.36 10.95 7.32
C GLN A 188 16.14 9.97 8.23
N ALA A 189 17.43 10.21 8.41
CA ALA A 189 18.28 9.41 9.29
C ALA A 189 17.89 9.59 10.76
N GLU A 190 17.63 10.82 11.21
CA GLU A 190 17.12 11.12 12.55
C GLU A 190 15.79 10.42 12.83
N ARG A 191 14.84 10.50 11.87
CA ARG A 191 13.55 9.79 11.98
C ARG A 191 13.74 8.28 12.11
N ALA A 192 14.62 7.69 11.31
CA ALA A 192 14.93 6.27 11.38
C ALA A 192 15.57 5.89 12.72
N TYR A 193 16.53 6.69 13.21
CA TYR A 193 17.15 6.52 14.51
C TYR A 193 16.11 6.49 15.63
N HIS A 194 15.20 7.46 15.68
CA HIS A 194 14.16 7.50 16.72
C HIS A 194 13.16 6.36 16.59
N ALA A 195 12.74 6.00 15.37
CA ALA A 195 11.80 4.91 15.15
C ALA A 195 12.36 3.55 15.61
N LEU A 196 13.63 3.26 15.33
CA LEU A 196 14.28 1.99 15.70
C LEU A 196 14.64 1.89 17.18
N ARG A 197 14.53 2.98 17.94
CA ARG A 197 14.67 2.98 19.40
C ARG A 197 13.35 2.73 20.13
N GLN A 198 12.23 2.74 19.43
CA GLN A 198 10.94 2.40 20.02
C GLN A 198 10.93 0.92 20.41
N PRO A 199 10.24 0.53 21.49
CA PRO A 199 10.05 -0.87 21.82
C PRO A 199 9.28 -1.57 20.71
N THR A 200 9.68 -2.81 20.43
CA THR A 200 8.98 -3.68 19.49
C THR A 200 7.69 -4.22 20.12
N PRO A 201 6.68 -4.58 19.31
CA PRO A 201 5.50 -5.28 19.79
C PRO A 201 5.87 -6.56 20.55
N ALA A 202 5.02 -6.97 21.50
CA ALA A 202 5.22 -8.22 22.24
C ALA A 202 5.36 -9.41 21.28
N GLY A 203 6.37 -10.27 21.52
CA GLY A 203 6.69 -11.41 20.66
C GLY A 203 7.58 -11.06 19.44
N CYS A 204 7.77 -9.78 19.12
CA CYS A 204 8.77 -9.35 18.15
C CYS A 204 10.11 -9.22 18.88
N GLY A 205 11.03 -10.17 18.64
CA GLY A 205 12.39 -10.13 19.18
C GLY A 205 13.15 -8.86 18.76
N THR A 206 14.35 -8.64 19.31
CA THR A 206 15.18 -7.46 18.97
C THR A 206 15.92 -7.59 17.64
N SER A 207 15.78 -8.72 16.96
CA SER A 207 16.46 -9.08 15.73
C SER A 207 15.58 -10.00 14.88
N PRO A 208 15.87 -10.14 13.57
CA PRO A 208 15.18 -11.12 12.72
C PRO A 208 15.29 -12.52 13.34
N SER A 209 14.19 -13.27 13.30
CA SER A 209 14.12 -14.64 13.82
C SER A 209 13.44 -15.55 12.80
N ALA A 210 13.76 -16.84 12.84
CA ALA A 210 13.05 -17.83 12.03
C ALA A 210 11.65 -18.08 12.65
N PRO A 211 10.63 -18.38 11.83
CA PRO A 211 9.31 -18.76 12.33
C PRO A 211 9.39 -19.97 13.27
N SER A 212 8.69 -19.93 14.40
CA SER A 212 8.51 -21.10 15.26
C SER A 212 7.51 -22.10 14.67
N ALA A 213 7.41 -23.32 15.22
CA ALA A 213 6.38 -24.28 14.80
C ALA A 213 4.96 -23.73 15.01
N ARG A 214 4.72 -23.06 16.14
CA ARG A 214 3.45 -22.41 16.45
C ARG A 214 3.11 -21.30 15.46
N ASP A 215 4.12 -20.52 15.07
CA ASP A 215 3.96 -19.47 14.07
C ASP A 215 3.47 -20.01 12.72
N LEU A 216 4.02 -21.16 12.30
CA LEU A 216 3.63 -21.82 11.05
C LEU A 216 2.20 -22.37 11.14
N GLU A 217 1.83 -23.00 12.26
CA GLU A 217 0.46 -23.49 12.52
C GLU A 217 -0.57 -22.33 12.45
N LEU A 218 -0.26 -21.20 13.07
CA LEU A 218 -1.14 -20.04 13.05
C LEU A 218 -1.21 -19.39 11.66
N ALA A 219 -0.11 -19.38 10.91
CA ALA A 219 -0.11 -18.93 9.51
C ALA A 219 -0.99 -19.82 8.62
N GLU A 220 -0.94 -21.15 8.80
CA GLU A 220 -1.81 -22.09 8.10
C GLU A 220 -3.29 -21.86 8.45
N ARG A 221 -3.60 -21.69 9.73
CA ARG A 221 -4.96 -21.33 10.19
C ARG A 221 -5.44 -20.02 9.55
N ASN A 222 -4.60 -19.00 9.48
CA ASN A 222 -4.96 -17.72 8.86
C ASN A 222 -5.17 -17.85 7.34
N ALA A 223 -4.42 -18.74 6.67
CA ALA A 223 -4.64 -19.06 5.27
C ALA A 223 -6.02 -19.67 5.02
N ILE A 224 -6.44 -20.61 5.86
CA ILE A 224 -7.78 -21.21 5.82
C ILE A 224 -8.85 -20.13 6.07
N ALA A 225 -8.67 -19.29 7.09
CA ALA A 225 -9.60 -18.20 7.40
C ALA A 225 -9.75 -17.22 6.23
N THR A 226 -8.64 -16.92 5.54
CA THR A 226 -8.62 -16.05 4.37
C THR A 226 -9.37 -16.65 3.20
N THR A 227 -9.17 -17.94 2.91
CA THR A 227 -9.92 -18.65 1.87
C THR A 227 -11.43 -18.58 2.14
N ARG A 228 -11.86 -18.96 3.36
CA ARG A 228 -13.29 -18.92 3.76
C ARG A 228 -13.88 -17.52 3.65
N TYR A 229 -13.14 -16.51 4.09
CA TYR A 229 -13.58 -15.12 4.00
C TYR A 229 -13.84 -14.69 2.55
N ASN A 230 -12.95 -15.05 1.62
CA ASN A 230 -13.12 -14.70 0.21
C ASN A 230 -14.25 -15.50 -0.46
N GLU A 231 -14.44 -16.77 -0.12
CA GLU A 231 -15.58 -17.56 -0.57
C GLU A 231 -16.91 -16.89 -0.18
N MET A 232 -17.00 -16.39 1.06
CA MET A 232 -18.17 -15.65 1.54
C MET A 232 -18.36 -14.32 0.79
N LEU A 233 -17.29 -13.58 0.51
CA LEU A 233 -17.35 -12.34 -0.26
C LEU A 233 -17.89 -12.59 -1.67
N PHE A 234 -17.38 -13.61 -2.37
CA PHE A 234 -17.83 -13.94 -3.72
C PHE A 234 -19.27 -14.45 -3.74
N ALA A 235 -19.68 -15.25 -2.74
CA ALA A 235 -21.05 -15.69 -2.60
C ALA A 235 -22.01 -14.50 -2.37
N ALA A 236 -21.61 -13.53 -1.54
CA ALA A 236 -22.40 -12.32 -1.30
C ALA A 236 -22.53 -11.46 -2.57
N GLU A 237 -21.45 -11.28 -3.34
CA GLU A 237 -21.49 -10.54 -4.61
C GLU A 237 -22.40 -11.23 -5.64
N ALA A 238 -22.28 -12.55 -5.77
CA ALA A 238 -23.14 -13.35 -6.64
C ALA A 238 -24.62 -13.24 -6.25
N ALA A 239 -24.94 -13.26 -4.96
CA ALA A 239 -26.30 -13.08 -4.46
C ALA A 239 -26.86 -11.69 -4.78
N VAL A 240 -26.04 -10.63 -4.64
CA VAL A 240 -26.45 -9.26 -5.02
C VAL A 240 -26.70 -9.15 -6.53
N ALA A 241 -25.85 -9.76 -7.36
CA ALA A 241 -26.03 -9.78 -8.81
C ALA A 241 -27.31 -10.53 -9.22
N ALA A 242 -27.58 -11.69 -8.61
CA ALA A 242 -28.80 -12.46 -8.83
C ALA A 242 -30.07 -11.68 -8.44
N ALA A 243 -30.06 -11.00 -7.29
CA ALA A 243 -31.17 -10.16 -6.84
C ALA A 243 -31.43 -8.98 -7.78
N ALA A 244 -30.37 -8.34 -8.30
CA ALA A 244 -30.49 -7.25 -9.27
C ALA A 244 -31.09 -7.73 -10.60
N ALA A 245 -30.68 -8.91 -11.08
CA ALA A 245 -31.25 -9.52 -12.29
C ALA A 245 -32.74 -9.85 -12.12
N ALA A 246 -33.13 -10.40 -10.95
CA ALA A 246 -34.52 -10.70 -10.64
C ALA A 246 -35.39 -9.42 -10.59
N ALA A 247 -34.88 -8.33 -10.01
CA ALA A 247 -35.59 -7.05 -9.95
C ALA A 247 -35.73 -6.37 -11.33
N GLY A 248 -34.77 -6.56 -12.24
CA GLY A 248 -34.82 -6.04 -13.61
C GLY A 248 -35.77 -6.80 -14.54
N GLY A 249 -36.12 -8.05 -14.20
CA GLY A 249 -36.93 -8.95 -15.04
C GLY A 249 -38.44 -8.74 -14.99
N SER A 250 -38.98 -7.98 -14.03
CA SER A 250 -40.44 -7.83 -13.86
C SER A 250 -41.07 -6.68 -14.66
N GLY A 251 -40.33 -6.03 -15.57
CA GLY A 251 -40.81 -4.91 -16.39
C GLY A 251 -41.47 -5.30 -17.73
N GLY A 252 -41.62 -6.60 -18.02
CA GLY A 252 -42.24 -7.11 -19.24
C GLY A 252 -43.74 -7.34 -19.10
N GLY A 253 -44.54 -6.27 -19.10
CA GLY A 253 -46.00 -6.35 -19.09
C GLY A 253 -46.62 -5.05 -19.53
N GLY A 254 -47.18 -5.03 -20.75
CA GLY A 254 -47.71 -3.85 -21.42
C GLY A 254 -48.91 -3.22 -20.70
N GLY A 255 -48.96 -1.90 -20.76
CA GLY A 255 -50.04 -1.10 -20.21
C GLY A 255 -49.77 0.37 -20.44
N GLY A 256 -49.98 0.83 -21.68
CA GLY A 256 -50.03 2.25 -21.95
C GLY A 256 -51.22 2.87 -21.23
N VAL A 257 -50.97 3.65 -20.18
CA VAL A 257 -51.93 4.63 -19.66
C VAL A 257 -51.13 5.85 -19.23
N GLY A 258 -51.33 6.94 -19.96
CA GLY A 258 -50.71 8.22 -19.65
C GLY A 258 -51.40 8.91 -18.48
N TYR A 259 -50.61 9.45 -17.56
CA TYR A 259 -50.93 10.57 -16.68
C TYR A 259 -49.56 11.19 -16.35
N GLY A 260 -49.34 12.50 -16.39
CA GLY A 260 -50.19 13.58 -15.92
C GLY A 260 -49.38 14.32 -14.85
N ALA A 261 -49.27 15.63 -15.00
CA ALA A 261 -48.40 16.51 -14.22
C ALA A 261 -48.70 16.49 -12.71
N GLY A 262 -47.66 16.64 -11.89
CA GLY A 262 -47.79 16.85 -10.45
C GLY A 262 -46.48 17.32 -9.85
N GLY A 263 -46.29 18.64 -9.77
CA GLY A 263 -45.25 19.26 -8.98
C GLY A 263 -45.51 19.08 -7.49
N GLY A 264 -44.45 18.89 -6.71
CA GLY A 264 -44.55 18.82 -5.26
C GLY A 264 -43.19 18.72 -4.59
N GLY A 265 -42.75 19.83 -4.00
CA GLY A 265 -41.62 19.87 -3.08
C GLY A 265 -41.88 18.96 -1.88
N GLY A 266 -40.85 18.25 -1.43
CA GLY A 266 -40.91 17.37 -0.27
C GLY A 266 -39.53 17.24 0.35
N GLY A 267 -39.40 17.70 1.58
CA GLY A 267 -38.15 17.87 2.29
C GLY A 267 -37.36 16.58 2.47
N ARG A 268 -36.05 16.68 2.25
CA ARG A 268 -35.09 15.64 2.62
C ARG A 268 -35.02 15.55 4.14
N ARG A 269 -35.76 14.60 4.73
CA ARG A 269 -35.49 14.13 6.08
C ARG A 269 -34.11 13.48 6.11
N ARG A 270 -33.21 14.08 6.89
CA ARG A 270 -31.90 13.55 7.25
C ARG A 270 -32.09 12.34 8.16
N ASP A 271 -32.13 11.14 7.59
CA ASP A 271 -31.86 9.92 8.36
C ASP A 271 -30.35 9.78 8.57
N GLY A 272 -29.87 10.52 9.57
CA GLY A 272 -28.53 10.40 10.10
C GLY A 272 -28.46 9.25 11.09
N ARG A 273 -28.09 8.05 10.62
CA ARG A 273 -27.47 6.97 11.41
C ARG A 273 -27.16 5.76 10.52
N ARG A 274 -26.31 5.95 9.50
CA ARG A 274 -25.55 4.83 8.93
C ARG A 274 -24.39 4.53 9.88
N GLY A 275 -24.25 3.26 10.25
CA GLY A 275 -23.20 2.76 11.12
C GLY A 275 -21.85 3.21 10.63
N ARG A 276 -21.19 4.05 11.44
CA ARG A 276 -19.79 4.40 11.26
C ARG A 276 -18.99 3.18 11.71
N GLY A 277 -18.81 2.22 10.80
CA GLY A 277 -17.53 1.53 10.80
C GLY A 277 -16.47 2.62 10.80
N ALA A 278 -15.45 2.50 11.63
CA ALA A 278 -14.40 3.49 11.78
C ALA A 278 -13.53 3.55 10.51
N ALA A 279 -14.14 3.79 9.34
CA ALA A 279 -13.48 4.44 8.24
C ALA A 279 -12.84 5.67 8.85
N ARG A 280 -11.51 5.63 8.99
CA ARG A 280 -10.72 6.80 9.36
C ARG A 280 -11.30 7.92 8.53
N ARG A 281 -11.97 8.86 9.20
CA ARG A 281 -12.43 10.08 8.55
C ARG A 281 -11.12 10.81 8.30
N TRP A 282 -10.45 10.44 7.20
CA TRP A 282 -9.14 10.93 6.91
C TRP A 282 -9.26 12.44 6.92
N PRO A 283 -8.48 13.12 7.78
CA PRO A 283 -8.68 14.53 8.01
C PRO A 283 -8.60 15.22 6.66
N GLN A 284 -9.62 16.02 6.34
CA GLN A 284 -9.48 16.98 5.25
C GLN A 284 -8.15 17.69 5.47
N LEU A 285 -7.30 17.70 4.44
CA LEU A 285 -6.01 18.35 4.58
C LEU A 285 -6.25 19.79 5.03
N PRO A 286 -5.63 20.24 6.13
CA PRO A 286 -5.84 21.59 6.60
C PRO A 286 -5.44 22.60 5.53
N ALA A 287 -6.13 23.75 5.52
CA ALA A 287 -5.71 24.86 4.69
C ALA A 287 -4.25 25.22 5.01
N GLY A 288 -3.41 25.37 3.98
CA GLY A 288 -1.98 25.67 4.15
C GLY A 288 -1.07 24.45 4.25
N CYS A 289 -1.56 23.22 4.03
CA CYS A 289 -0.68 22.07 3.86
C CYS A 289 0.34 22.29 2.73
N SER A 290 1.53 21.73 2.90
CA SER A 290 2.57 21.72 1.90
C SER A 290 2.19 20.82 0.72
N ILE A 291 2.77 21.10 -0.45
CA ILE A 291 2.56 20.24 -1.63
C ILE A 291 3.04 18.80 -1.41
N ASN A 292 4.03 18.59 -0.54
CA ASN A 292 4.52 17.24 -0.24
C ASN A 292 3.51 16.47 0.61
N GLU A 293 2.84 17.11 1.57
CA GLU A 293 1.74 16.48 2.32
C GLU A 293 0.57 16.10 1.41
N VAL A 294 0.19 16.99 0.47
CA VAL A 294 -0.83 16.69 -0.55
C VAL A 294 -0.41 15.50 -1.42
N ARG A 295 0.86 15.44 -1.84
CA ARG A 295 1.39 14.34 -2.65
C ARG A 295 1.37 13.01 -1.92
N CYS A 296 1.80 12.98 -0.66
CA CYS A 296 1.76 11.77 0.16
C CYS A 296 0.31 11.31 0.40
N ALA A 297 -0.58 12.23 0.78
CA ALA A 297 -1.99 11.90 1.01
C ALA A 297 -2.71 11.42 -0.26
N TRP A 298 -2.45 12.07 -1.41
CA TRP A 298 -2.91 11.60 -2.71
C TRP A 298 -2.37 10.20 -3.02
N GLY A 299 -1.07 10.01 -2.77
CA GLY A 299 -0.37 8.75 -3.00
C GLY A 299 -1.12 7.58 -2.37
N SER A 300 -1.32 7.65 -1.06
CA SER A 300 -1.99 6.59 -0.30
C SER A 300 -3.48 6.47 -0.61
N ALA A 301 -4.18 7.58 -0.86
CA ALA A 301 -5.60 7.52 -1.20
C ALA A 301 -5.90 6.82 -2.54
N GLN A 302 -4.89 6.66 -3.41
CA GLN A 302 -5.06 6.10 -4.75
C GLN A 302 -4.46 4.70 -4.94
N GLU A 303 -3.83 4.12 -3.91
CA GLU A 303 -3.26 2.77 -3.95
C GLU A 303 -4.32 1.74 -4.36
N ALA A 304 -5.46 1.72 -3.66
CA ALA A 304 -6.56 0.81 -3.96
C ALA A 304 -7.14 0.99 -5.38
N SER A 305 -7.19 2.24 -5.86
CA SER A 305 -7.64 2.53 -7.23
C SER A 305 -6.70 1.94 -8.28
N THR A 306 -5.39 2.07 -8.07
CA THR A 306 -4.37 1.53 -8.96
C THR A 306 -4.36 -0.01 -8.95
N LEU A 307 -4.49 -0.62 -7.77
CA LEU A 307 -4.63 -2.08 -7.64
C LEU A 307 -5.91 -2.59 -8.33
N ARG A 308 -7.01 -1.85 -8.25
CA ARG A 308 -8.24 -2.18 -8.98
C ARG A 308 -8.02 -2.16 -10.50
N SER A 309 -7.36 -1.14 -11.03
CA SER A 309 -7.02 -1.08 -12.46
C SER A 309 -6.12 -2.26 -12.88
N LEU A 310 -5.22 -2.71 -12.02
CA LEU A 310 -4.41 -3.91 -12.25
C LEU A 310 -5.25 -5.18 -12.23
N ALA A 311 -6.21 -5.29 -11.31
CA ALA A 311 -7.17 -6.40 -11.25
C ALA A 311 -8.02 -6.49 -12.54
N GLU A 312 -8.50 -5.35 -13.04
CA GLU A 312 -9.24 -5.26 -14.32
C GLU A 312 -8.37 -5.67 -15.52
N GLU A 313 -7.06 -5.40 -15.49
CA GLU A 313 -6.12 -5.85 -16.52
C GLU A 313 -5.96 -7.37 -16.48
N ILE A 314 -5.86 -7.98 -15.29
CA ILE A 314 -5.81 -9.45 -15.12
C ILE A 314 -7.06 -10.11 -15.72
N VAL A 315 -8.25 -9.58 -15.42
CA VAL A 315 -9.51 -10.08 -16.00
C VAL A 315 -9.49 -9.98 -17.52
N ARG A 316 -9.01 -8.86 -18.09
CA ARG A 316 -8.89 -8.68 -19.54
C ARG A 316 -7.92 -9.67 -20.17
N ASP A 317 -6.78 -9.95 -19.52
CA ASP A 317 -5.82 -10.96 -19.99
C ASP A 317 -6.44 -12.37 -19.99
N GLN A 318 -7.32 -12.70 -19.03
CA GLN A 318 -8.01 -13.99 -18.95
C GLN A 318 -9.14 -14.16 -19.98
N GLN A 319 -9.86 -13.09 -20.29
CA GLN A 319 -10.99 -13.13 -21.22
C GLN A 319 -10.57 -13.15 -22.69
N GLN A 320 -9.39 -12.64 -23.02
CA GLN A 320 -8.89 -12.70 -24.39
C GLN A 320 -8.53 -14.16 -24.71
N PRO A 321 -9.24 -14.82 -25.64
CA PRO A 321 -8.85 -16.16 -26.07
C PRO A 321 -7.38 -16.11 -26.44
N GLN A 322 -6.57 -17.05 -25.94
CA GLN A 322 -5.28 -17.31 -26.57
C GLN A 322 -5.61 -17.68 -28.00
N GLN A 323 -5.56 -16.69 -28.92
CA GLN A 323 -5.48 -16.97 -30.33
C GLN A 323 -4.15 -17.71 -30.46
N GLN A 324 -4.21 -19.04 -30.34
CA GLN A 324 -3.12 -19.90 -30.70
C GLN A 324 -2.69 -19.43 -32.08
N PRO A 325 -1.38 -19.18 -32.31
CA PRO A 325 -0.92 -18.86 -33.64
C PRO A 325 -1.43 -19.97 -34.55
N GLN A 326 -2.43 -19.65 -35.37
CA GLN A 326 -2.98 -20.57 -36.34
C GLN A 326 -1.76 -21.07 -37.13
N PRO A 327 -1.46 -22.38 -37.13
CA PRO A 327 -0.32 -22.89 -37.87
C PRO A 327 -0.51 -22.42 -39.31
N TYR A 328 0.35 -21.51 -39.75
CA TYR A 328 0.27 -20.88 -41.06
C TYR A 328 0.26 -22.00 -42.11
N GLY A 329 -0.92 -22.31 -42.64
CA GLY A 329 -1.08 -23.09 -43.86
C GLY A 329 -0.34 -22.36 -44.98
N GLY A 330 0.51 -23.09 -45.68
CA GLY A 330 1.51 -22.55 -46.60
C GLY A 330 0.95 -21.57 -47.62
N GLY A 331 1.36 -20.31 -47.51
CA GLY A 331 1.12 -19.26 -48.49
C GLY A 331 2.35 -18.39 -48.57
N VAL A 332 3.23 -18.70 -49.53
CA VAL A 332 4.45 -17.94 -49.81
C VAL A 332 4.05 -16.55 -50.33
N GLY A 333 4.50 -15.52 -49.64
CA GLY A 333 4.51 -14.15 -50.18
C GLY A 333 3.57 -13.21 -49.46
N VAL A 334 4.09 -12.51 -48.45
CA VAL A 334 4.17 -11.04 -48.35
C VAL A 334 4.76 -10.77 -46.96
N THR A 335 5.86 -10.02 -46.91
CA THR A 335 6.58 -9.60 -45.70
C THR A 335 5.71 -8.65 -44.87
N ASN A 336 4.75 -9.20 -44.11
CA ASN A 336 3.95 -8.42 -43.19
C ASN A 336 4.78 -8.07 -41.95
N ALA A 337 4.75 -6.79 -41.60
CA ALA A 337 5.40 -6.23 -40.42
C ALA A 337 5.19 -7.14 -39.21
N ARG A 338 6.29 -7.62 -38.62
CA ARG A 338 6.28 -8.44 -37.40
C ARG A 338 5.49 -7.70 -36.33
N THR A 339 4.26 -8.12 -36.07
CA THR A 339 3.53 -7.68 -34.89
C THR A 339 4.39 -8.06 -33.68
N PRO A 340 4.73 -7.12 -32.79
CA PRO A 340 5.55 -7.43 -31.63
C PRO A 340 4.88 -8.54 -30.81
N PRO A 341 5.67 -9.48 -30.25
CA PRO A 341 5.13 -10.54 -29.42
C PRO A 341 4.32 -9.93 -28.27
N ARG A 342 3.13 -10.50 -28.02
CA ARG A 342 2.26 -10.04 -26.94
C ARG A 342 2.98 -10.25 -25.59
N PRO A 343 2.88 -9.30 -24.64
CA PRO A 343 3.41 -9.52 -23.30
C PRO A 343 2.70 -10.71 -22.63
N PRO A 344 3.39 -11.43 -21.72
CA PRO A 344 2.78 -12.52 -20.97
C PRO A 344 1.61 -12.01 -20.11
N PRO A 345 0.66 -12.89 -19.73
CA PRO A 345 -0.37 -12.57 -18.75
C PRO A 345 0.27 -12.06 -17.46
N LEU A 346 -0.31 -11.02 -16.87
CA LEU A 346 0.22 -10.45 -15.62
C LEU A 346 0.15 -11.47 -14.47
N GLY A 347 -0.98 -12.18 -14.34
CA GLY A 347 -1.22 -13.20 -13.33
C GLY A 347 -2.65 -13.75 -13.38
N VAL A 348 -3.05 -14.44 -12.30
CA VAL A 348 -4.39 -15.03 -12.13
C VAL A 348 -5.25 -14.17 -11.22
N TYR A 349 -4.68 -13.68 -10.12
CA TYR A 349 -5.38 -12.83 -9.17
C TYR A 349 -4.39 -12.01 -8.34
N LEU A 350 -4.89 -11.01 -7.63
CA LEU A 350 -4.16 -10.23 -6.63
C LEU A 350 -4.45 -10.76 -5.22
N GLU A 351 -3.46 -10.75 -4.33
CA GLU A 351 -3.66 -10.98 -2.88
C GLU A 351 -3.34 -9.70 -2.11
N GLU A 352 -4.18 -9.34 -1.17
CA GLU A 352 -3.89 -8.30 -0.18
C GLU A 352 -2.71 -8.74 0.70
N ALA A 353 -1.83 -7.80 1.04
CA ALA A 353 -0.61 -8.07 1.81
C ALA A 353 -0.58 -7.26 3.10
N GLY A 354 -0.22 -7.90 4.21
CA GLY A 354 0.11 -7.25 5.48
C GLY A 354 1.61 -7.00 5.63
N LEU A 355 2.08 -6.91 6.88
CA LEU A 355 3.48 -6.69 7.20
C LEU A 355 4.27 -8.01 7.12
N CYS A 356 5.03 -8.21 6.05
CA CYS A 356 5.92 -9.34 5.86
C CYS A 356 7.24 -9.12 6.61
N MET A 357 7.49 -9.90 7.66
CA MET A 357 8.71 -9.80 8.45
C MET A 357 9.86 -10.61 7.81
N LEU A 358 11.09 -10.10 7.95
CA LEU A 358 12.27 -10.78 7.44
C LEU A 358 12.54 -12.07 8.23
N ASP A 359 12.41 -13.20 7.55
CA ASP A 359 12.79 -14.51 8.08
C ASP A 359 14.32 -14.66 8.10
N ALA A 360 14.87 -14.86 9.30
CA ALA A 360 16.30 -15.04 9.49
C ALA A 360 16.87 -16.26 8.72
N SER A 361 16.04 -17.26 8.42
CA SER A 361 16.44 -18.43 7.62
C SER A 361 16.86 -18.07 6.18
N ARG A 362 16.50 -16.88 5.70
CA ARG A 362 16.84 -16.37 4.37
C ARG A 362 18.18 -15.62 4.33
N LEU A 363 18.72 -15.22 5.48
CA LEU A 363 20.00 -14.48 5.55
C LEU A 363 21.22 -15.28 5.07
N PRO A 364 21.35 -16.60 5.32
CA PRO A 364 22.47 -17.38 4.82
C PRO A 364 22.61 -17.39 3.29
N ALA A 365 21.51 -17.21 2.57
CA ALA A 365 21.52 -17.11 1.10
C ALA A 365 22.11 -15.78 0.60
N LEU A 366 22.17 -14.75 1.45
CA LEU A 366 22.70 -13.43 1.13
C LEU A 366 24.19 -13.36 1.46
N ALA A 367 24.99 -14.19 0.78
CA ALA A 367 26.44 -14.09 0.90
C ALA A 367 26.94 -12.86 0.13
N LEU A 368 27.76 -12.03 0.79
CA LEU A 368 28.51 -11.00 0.07
C LEU A 368 29.43 -11.69 -0.95
N PRO A 369 29.44 -11.25 -2.22
CA PRO A 369 30.23 -11.92 -3.25
C PRO A 369 31.72 -12.03 -2.86
N PRO A 370 32.41 -13.13 -3.22
CA PRO A 370 33.82 -13.36 -2.87
C PRO A 370 34.78 -12.25 -3.34
N SER A 371 34.41 -11.47 -4.36
CA SER A 371 35.14 -10.28 -4.79
C SER A 371 35.23 -9.19 -3.71
N LEU A 372 34.45 -9.30 -2.63
CA LEU A 372 34.51 -8.49 -1.41
C LEU A 372 35.43 -9.10 -0.33
N ALA A 373 35.97 -10.31 -0.53
CA ALA A 373 36.84 -11.03 0.42
C ALA A 373 38.27 -10.46 0.51
N GLY A 374 38.63 -9.50 -0.35
CA GLY A 374 39.84 -8.68 -0.23
C GLY A 374 39.78 -7.64 0.89
N ALA A 375 38.62 -7.46 1.52
CA ALA A 375 38.48 -6.58 2.67
C ALA A 375 39.24 -7.17 3.89
N PRO A 376 39.85 -6.31 4.75
CA PRO A 376 40.59 -6.74 5.93
C PRO A 376 39.73 -7.66 6.81
N ALA A 377 40.36 -8.57 7.57
CA ALA A 377 39.67 -9.65 8.30
C ALA A 377 38.48 -9.22 9.18
N GLY A 378 38.42 -7.95 9.62
CA GLY A 378 37.28 -7.37 10.33
C GLY A 378 36.02 -7.11 9.47
N ALA A 379 36.18 -6.88 8.17
CA ALA A 379 35.11 -6.63 7.19
C ALA A 379 34.56 -7.92 6.54
N ARG A 380 35.17 -9.08 6.83
CA ARG A 380 34.70 -10.40 6.37
C ARG A 380 33.50 -10.95 7.15
N ARG A 381 32.97 -10.21 8.12
CA ARG A 381 31.76 -10.64 8.84
C ARG A 381 30.58 -10.51 7.89
N ALA A 382 30.13 -11.65 7.37
CA ALA A 382 28.97 -11.74 6.52
C ALA A 382 27.78 -10.95 7.13
N PRO A 383 26.89 -10.38 6.30
CA PRO A 383 25.61 -9.83 6.75
C PRO A 383 24.69 -10.88 7.41
N ALA A 384 25.14 -12.13 7.52
CA ALA A 384 24.43 -13.27 8.12
C ALA A 384 24.27 -13.20 9.65
N ASP A 385 24.91 -12.25 10.35
CA ASP A 385 24.68 -12.09 11.80
C ASP A 385 23.40 -11.29 12.06
N ALA A 386 22.27 -12.00 12.14
CA ALA A 386 20.96 -11.43 12.44
C ALA A 386 20.97 -10.56 13.72
N SER A 387 21.86 -10.82 14.68
CA SER A 387 21.95 -10.06 15.94
C SER A 387 22.42 -8.60 15.76
N ARG A 388 22.94 -8.27 14.57
CA ARG A 388 23.35 -6.92 14.18
C ARG A 388 22.28 -6.15 13.44
N LEU A 389 21.19 -6.82 13.07
CA LEU A 389 20.08 -6.21 12.37
C LEU A 389 18.98 -5.87 13.38
N PRO A 390 18.25 -4.75 13.18
CA PRO A 390 16.97 -4.55 13.84
C PRO A 390 15.97 -5.61 13.33
N PRO A 391 14.80 -5.75 13.95
CA PRO A 391 13.67 -6.40 13.30
C PRO A 391 13.37 -5.66 11.99
N ILE A 392 13.20 -6.40 10.92
CA ILE A 392 12.98 -5.85 9.58
C ILE A 392 11.66 -6.39 9.06
N GLY A 393 10.86 -5.52 8.46
CA GLY A 393 9.63 -5.92 7.78
C GLY A 393 9.32 -5.02 6.60
N ALA A 394 8.48 -5.50 5.70
CA ALA A 394 8.01 -4.74 4.55
C ALA A 394 6.54 -5.04 4.29
N SER A 395 5.80 -4.07 3.79
CA SER A 395 4.37 -4.18 3.50
C SER A 395 4.14 -3.89 2.02
N PRO A 396 4.34 -4.87 1.12
CA PRO A 396 3.91 -4.75 -0.27
C PRO A 396 2.47 -4.26 -0.36
N ASP A 397 2.10 -3.53 -1.40
CA ASP A 397 0.70 -3.12 -1.59
C ASP A 397 -0.21 -4.30 -1.96
N ALA A 398 0.35 -5.30 -2.66
CA ALA A 398 -0.31 -6.56 -2.98
C ALA A 398 0.71 -7.64 -3.41
N PHE A 399 0.21 -8.85 -3.65
CA PHE A 399 0.89 -9.84 -4.48
C PHE A 399 0.13 -10.08 -5.78
N VAL A 400 0.83 -10.30 -6.88
CA VAL A 400 0.27 -11.00 -8.04
C VAL A 400 0.61 -12.48 -7.93
N VAL A 401 -0.40 -13.34 -8.03
CA VAL A 401 -0.22 -14.80 -8.08
C VAL A 401 -0.33 -15.27 -9.52
N ARG A 402 0.67 -16.03 -9.98
CA ARG A 402 0.73 -16.61 -11.33
C ARG A 402 0.15 -18.02 -11.38
N VAL A 403 -0.05 -18.52 -12.60
CA VAL A 403 -0.61 -19.86 -12.85
C VAL A 403 0.27 -20.97 -12.25
N ASP A 404 1.59 -20.77 -12.23
CA ASP A 404 2.57 -21.68 -11.63
C ASP A 404 2.65 -21.59 -10.09
N GLY A 405 1.77 -20.78 -9.47
CA GLY A 405 1.77 -20.51 -8.03
C GLY A 405 2.86 -19.54 -7.58
N SER A 406 3.74 -19.08 -8.47
CA SER A 406 4.74 -18.08 -8.11
C SER A 406 4.09 -16.73 -7.79
N ARG A 407 4.69 -16.02 -6.83
CA ARG A 407 4.22 -14.71 -6.37
C ARG A 407 5.16 -13.60 -6.80
N LEU A 408 4.59 -12.48 -7.21
CA LEU A 408 5.29 -11.22 -7.42
C LEU A 408 4.83 -10.22 -6.37
N VAL A 409 5.77 -9.54 -5.73
CA VAL A 409 5.48 -8.33 -4.95
C VAL A 409 4.89 -7.27 -5.89
N VAL A 410 3.89 -6.52 -5.44
CA VAL A 410 3.39 -5.32 -6.12
C VAL A 410 3.64 -4.11 -5.22
N GLU A 411 4.30 -3.09 -5.78
CA GLU A 411 4.52 -1.81 -5.13
C GLU A 411 3.98 -0.67 -6.00
N VAL A 412 3.06 0.12 -5.47
CA VAL A 412 2.32 1.17 -6.17
C VAL A 412 2.90 2.54 -5.84
N LYS A 413 3.21 3.32 -6.88
CA LYS A 413 3.67 4.70 -6.78
C LYS A 413 2.78 5.62 -7.60
N ASN A 414 1.87 6.30 -6.91
CA ASN A 414 0.91 7.22 -7.52
C ASN A 414 1.52 8.63 -7.72
N VAL A 415 1.49 9.12 -8.96
CA VAL A 415 1.90 10.47 -9.35
C VAL A 415 0.75 11.44 -9.08
N CYS A 416 0.98 12.34 -8.14
CA CYS A 416 -0.02 13.34 -7.75
C CYS A 416 -0.23 14.41 -8.84
N PRO A 417 -1.49 14.66 -9.27
CA PRO A 417 -1.79 15.63 -10.31
C PRO A 417 -1.87 17.07 -9.78
N PHE A 418 -1.84 17.26 -8.47
CA PHE A 418 -1.89 18.58 -7.84
C PHE A 418 -0.52 19.26 -7.88
N VAL A 419 -0.52 20.55 -8.19
CA VAL A 419 0.65 21.43 -8.13
C VAL A 419 0.26 22.75 -7.45
N LEU A 420 1.26 23.50 -6.98
CA LEU A 420 1.04 24.82 -6.40
C LEU A 420 0.56 25.80 -7.48
N ASP A 421 -0.51 26.55 -7.18
CA ASP A 421 -1.00 27.61 -8.06
C ASP A 421 -0.12 28.85 -7.92
N ARG A 422 0.74 29.09 -8.91
CA ARG A 422 1.62 30.27 -8.94
C ARG A 422 0.85 31.61 -8.91
N LYS A 423 -0.43 31.62 -9.31
CA LYS A 423 -1.25 32.85 -9.31
C LYS A 423 -1.98 33.08 -7.98
N ARG A 424 -2.04 32.07 -7.11
CA ARG A 424 -2.79 32.13 -5.85
C ARG A 424 -1.92 31.52 -4.74
N PRO A 425 -1.24 32.34 -3.92
CA PRO A 425 -0.51 31.85 -2.76
C PRO A 425 -1.37 30.93 -1.90
N GLY A 426 -0.85 29.75 -1.55
CA GLY A 426 -1.58 28.71 -0.81
C GLY A 426 -2.70 28.00 -1.60
N GLY A 427 -2.86 28.31 -2.88
CA GLY A 427 -3.77 27.60 -3.79
C GLY A 427 -3.08 26.45 -4.50
N PHE A 428 -3.89 25.51 -4.96
CA PHE A 428 -3.49 24.38 -5.78
C PHE A 428 -4.24 24.39 -7.10
N CYS A 429 -3.63 23.77 -8.11
CA CYS A 429 -4.29 23.48 -9.37
C CYS A 429 -4.00 22.06 -9.83
N VAL A 430 -4.82 21.57 -10.76
CA VAL A 430 -4.67 20.24 -11.35
C VAL A 430 -4.03 20.40 -12.71
N ALA A 431 -2.95 19.67 -12.95
CA ALA A 431 -2.37 19.57 -14.28
C ALA A 431 -3.24 18.66 -15.15
N ARG A 432 -4.07 19.25 -16.02
CA ARG A 432 -5.16 18.53 -16.73
C ARG A 432 -4.77 17.95 -18.08
N ASP A 433 -3.94 18.65 -18.83
CA ASP A 433 -3.67 18.28 -20.22
C ASP A 433 -2.34 17.54 -20.27
N ALA A 434 -2.30 16.37 -20.90
CA ALA A 434 -1.05 15.64 -21.15
C ALA A 434 0.01 16.50 -21.85
N ASP A 435 -0.44 17.50 -22.62
CA ASP A 435 0.41 18.49 -23.31
C ASP A 435 0.84 19.67 -22.42
N SER A 436 0.27 19.78 -21.21
CA SER A 436 0.74 20.76 -20.24
C SER A 436 2.10 20.29 -19.73
N ALA A 437 3.10 21.16 -19.80
CA ALA A 437 4.40 20.97 -19.13
C ALA A 437 4.28 20.69 -17.61
N LEU A 438 3.08 20.83 -17.03
CA LEU A 438 2.77 20.51 -15.63
C LEU A 438 2.18 19.10 -15.44
N ALA A 439 1.60 18.47 -16.47
CA ALA A 439 1.02 17.15 -16.35
C ALA A 439 2.14 16.12 -16.26
N ARG A 440 2.08 15.34 -15.19
CA ARG A 440 3.07 14.30 -14.95
C ARG A 440 2.44 12.97 -15.31
N GLY A 441 3.02 12.33 -16.30
CA GLY A 441 2.74 10.93 -16.61
C GLY A 441 3.11 10.02 -15.45
N PRO A 442 2.74 8.73 -15.52
CA PRO A 442 3.42 7.73 -14.68
C PRO A 442 4.93 7.81 -14.93
N HIS A 443 5.75 7.40 -13.97
CA HIS A 443 7.19 7.36 -14.16
C HIS A 443 7.54 6.49 -15.37
N GLU A 444 8.47 6.96 -16.21
CA GLU A 444 8.95 6.24 -17.40
C GLU A 444 10.06 5.23 -17.08
N GLN A 445 10.60 5.32 -15.87
CA GLN A 445 11.62 4.42 -15.34
C GLN A 445 11.43 4.26 -13.82
N LEU A 446 11.99 3.19 -13.27
CA LEU A 446 12.07 3.01 -11.83
C LEU A 446 12.95 4.11 -11.21
N LEU A 447 12.46 4.79 -10.17
CA LEU A 447 13.26 5.77 -9.45
C LEU A 447 14.26 5.07 -8.54
N VAL A 448 15.50 5.56 -8.50
CA VAL A 448 16.57 5.06 -7.62
C VAL A 448 16.17 5.03 -6.14
N THR A 449 15.32 5.98 -5.71
CA THR A 449 14.80 6.05 -4.34
C THR A 449 13.82 4.94 -3.99
N HIS A 450 13.27 4.23 -4.98
CA HIS A 450 12.34 3.13 -4.77
C HIS A 450 13.05 1.76 -4.73
N VAL A 451 14.26 1.65 -5.30
CA VAL A 451 14.99 0.38 -5.41
C VAL A 451 15.22 -0.29 -4.04
N PRO A 452 15.69 0.41 -2.98
CA PRO A 452 15.90 -0.23 -1.68
C PRO A 452 14.62 -0.82 -1.08
N GLN A 453 13.53 -0.04 -1.14
CA GLN A 453 12.21 -0.48 -0.67
C GLN A 453 11.77 -1.74 -1.41
N PHE A 454 11.81 -1.70 -2.74
CA PHE A 454 11.29 -2.76 -3.59
C PHE A 454 12.09 -4.07 -3.47
N GLN A 455 13.42 -3.96 -3.38
CA GLN A 455 14.28 -5.12 -3.15
C GLN A 455 14.04 -5.73 -1.76
N LEU A 456 13.87 -4.89 -0.72
CA LEU A 456 13.59 -5.38 0.64
C LEU A 456 12.23 -6.09 0.72
N GLU A 457 11.21 -5.57 0.03
CA GLU A 457 9.90 -6.21 -0.06
C GLU A 457 10.00 -7.61 -0.66
N MET A 458 10.72 -7.77 -1.77
CA MET A 458 10.95 -9.08 -2.38
C MET A 458 11.66 -10.04 -1.42
N LEU A 459 12.64 -9.56 -0.65
CA LEU A 459 13.32 -10.37 0.36
C LEU A 459 12.38 -10.80 1.50
N CYS A 460 11.62 -9.86 2.07
CA CYS A 460 10.72 -10.13 3.19
C CYS A 460 9.54 -11.01 2.78
N ALA A 461 9.00 -10.82 1.57
CA ALA A 461 7.93 -11.65 1.02
C ALA A 461 8.43 -13.01 0.50
N GLY A 462 9.73 -13.16 0.22
CA GLY A 462 10.30 -14.38 -0.34
C GLY A 462 10.05 -14.51 -1.84
N CYS A 463 9.80 -13.39 -2.53
CA CYS A 463 9.59 -13.33 -3.96
C CYS A 463 10.94 -13.19 -4.69
N ALA A 464 11.06 -13.83 -5.85
CA ALA A 464 12.24 -13.71 -6.72
C ALA A 464 12.17 -12.50 -7.67
N SER A 465 10.98 -11.90 -7.81
CA SER A 465 10.75 -10.73 -8.66
C SER A 465 9.49 -10.00 -8.19
N GLY A 466 9.32 -8.75 -8.65
CA GLY A 466 8.18 -7.92 -8.32
C GLY A 466 7.76 -7.03 -9.49
N LEU A 467 6.61 -6.37 -9.31
CA LEU A 467 6.07 -5.32 -10.16
C LEU A 467 6.05 -3.99 -9.40
N LEU A 468 6.74 -2.98 -9.92
CA LEU A 468 6.54 -1.60 -9.48
C LEU A 468 5.59 -0.90 -10.43
N VAL A 469 4.49 -0.41 -9.89
CA VAL A 469 3.36 0.15 -10.63
C VAL A 469 3.34 1.66 -10.43
N SER A 470 3.77 2.43 -11.44
CA SER A 470 3.61 3.88 -11.40
C SER A 470 2.31 4.28 -12.06
N SER A 471 1.45 4.96 -11.31
CA SER A 471 0.10 5.34 -11.78
C SER A 471 -0.07 6.84 -11.79
N SER A 472 -0.60 7.38 -12.89
CA SER A 472 -0.99 8.78 -13.01
C SER A 472 -2.48 8.88 -13.27
N ALA A 473 -3.12 9.81 -12.57
CA ALA A 473 -4.54 10.12 -12.74
C ALA A 473 -4.90 10.63 -14.15
N CYS A 474 -3.91 11.05 -14.93
CA CYS A 474 -4.14 11.70 -16.23
C CYS A 474 -3.54 10.94 -17.42
N ALA A 475 -2.66 9.97 -17.18
CA ALA A 475 -1.81 9.37 -18.22
C ALA A 475 -1.65 7.85 -18.09
N GLY A 476 -2.55 7.19 -17.36
CA GLY A 476 -2.54 5.74 -17.20
C GLY A 476 -1.46 5.23 -16.24
N ILE A 477 -1.02 3.99 -16.47
CA ILE A 477 -0.17 3.23 -15.55
C ILE A 477 1.01 2.62 -16.31
N ASN A 478 2.20 2.74 -15.75
CA ASN A 478 3.39 1.99 -16.18
C ASN A 478 3.68 0.90 -15.15
N VAL A 479 3.84 -0.33 -15.63
CA VAL A 479 4.18 -1.51 -14.82
C VAL A 479 5.60 -1.93 -15.15
N PHE A 480 6.49 -1.82 -14.16
CA PHE A 480 7.90 -2.20 -14.27
C PHE A 480 8.15 -3.53 -13.58
N ARG A 481 8.88 -4.43 -14.23
CA ARG A 481 9.33 -5.68 -13.64
C ARG A 481 10.80 -5.56 -13.23
N ALA A 482 11.12 -6.03 -12.03
CA ALA A 482 12.51 -6.23 -11.62
C ALA A 482 12.69 -7.58 -10.94
N ALA A 483 13.87 -8.17 -11.13
CA ALA A 483 14.31 -9.33 -10.37
C ALA A 483 14.86 -8.90 -9.00
N ARG A 484 14.79 -9.82 -8.03
CA ARG A 484 15.48 -9.67 -6.75
C ARG A 484 16.99 -9.82 -6.97
N ASP A 485 17.77 -8.94 -6.38
CA ASP A 485 19.22 -8.96 -6.43
C ASP A 485 19.79 -9.23 -5.03
N ASP A 486 20.18 -10.48 -4.80
CA ASP A 486 20.67 -10.94 -3.49
C ASP A 486 22.03 -10.34 -3.12
N ALA A 487 22.87 -10.00 -4.11
CA ALA A 487 24.14 -9.32 -3.88
C ALA A 487 23.93 -7.87 -3.44
N TYR A 488 22.97 -7.18 -4.06
CA TYR A 488 22.52 -5.86 -3.63
C TYR A 488 21.93 -5.89 -2.21
N LEU A 489 21.07 -6.87 -1.92
CA LEU A 489 20.47 -7.03 -0.60
C LEU A 489 21.51 -7.30 0.49
N ALA A 490 22.55 -8.07 0.19
CA ALA A 490 23.67 -8.28 1.10
C ALA A 490 24.39 -6.95 1.44
N LEU A 491 24.63 -6.09 0.46
CA LEU A 491 25.19 -4.74 0.68
C LEU A 491 24.22 -3.85 1.47
N LEU A 492 22.93 -3.86 1.11
CA LEU A 492 21.89 -3.09 1.79
C LEU A 492 21.82 -3.46 3.28
N LEU A 493 21.72 -4.75 3.59
CA LEU A 493 21.66 -5.26 4.97
C LEU A 493 22.94 -5.01 5.75
N HIS A 494 24.10 -5.05 5.09
CA HIS A 494 25.36 -4.65 5.72
C HIS A 494 25.27 -3.21 6.27
N PHE A 495 24.89 -2.23 5.44
CA PHE A 495 24.80 -0.84 5.88
C PHE A 495 23.66 -0.59 6.87
N VAL A 496 22.56 -1.34 6.78
CA VAL A 496 21.53 -1.37 7.83
C VAL A 496 22.11 -1.79 9.18
N GLY A 497 22.87 -2.90 9.22
CA GLY A 497 23.48 -3.39 10.45
C GLY A 497 24.53 -2.43 11.02
N VAL A 498 25.29 -1.77 10.15
CA VAL A 498 26.24 -0.74 10.55
C VAL A 498 25.52 0.45 11.19
N PHE A 499 24.47 0.98 10.55
CA PHE A 499 23.67 2.08 11.10
C PHE A 499 23.05 1.70 12.45
N TYR A 500 22.42 0.53 12.53
CA TYR A 500 21.77 0.05 13.74
C TYR A 500 22.75 -0.10 14.90
N THR A 501 23.93 -0.66 14.64
CA THR A 501 24.95 -0.86 15.68
C THR A 501 25.57 0.47 16.13
N ARG A 502 25.99 1.32 15.18
CA ARG A 502 26.71 2.57 15.47
C ARG A 502 25.83 3.66 16.06
N HIS A 503 24.58 3.73 15.63
CA HIS A 503 23.70 4.83 16.02
C HIS A 503 22.65 4.37 17.01
N VAL A 504 21.81 3.40 16.61
CA VAL A 504 20.63 3.01 17.39
C VAL A 504 21.03 2.33 18.70
N ARG A 505 21.85 1.27 18.64
CA ARG A 505 22.30 0.52 19.83
C ARG A 505 23.25 1.32 20.71
N ALA A 506 24.11 2.15 20.12
CA ALA A 506 25.02 3.02 20.87
C ALA A 506 24.31 4.23 21.51
N GLY A 507 23.06 4.53 21.11
CA GLY A 507 22.34 5.72 21.56
C GLY A 507 22.92 7.04 21.03
N VAL A 508 23.66 6.99 19.92
CA VAL A 508 24.31 8.15 19.31
C VAL A 508 23.58 8.51 18.01
N PRO A 509 22.94 9.69 17.92
CA PRO A 509 22.25 10.09 16.69
C PRO A 509 23.23 10.17 15.51
N PRO A 510 22.80 9.85 14.27
CA PRO A 510 23.64 9.98 13.09
C PRO A 510 23.97 11.45 12.80
N GLY A 511 25.23 11.73 12.48
CA GLY A 511 25.66 13.03 11.93
C GLY A 511 25.37 13.13 10.43
N ALA A 512 25.81 14.22 9.78
CA ALA A 512 25.73 14.33 8.31
C ALA A 512 26.72 13.39 7.62
N ASP A 513 26.35 12.86 6.45
CA ASP A 513 27.19 11.97 5.63
C ASP A 513 27.87 10.86 6.46
N PHE A 514 27.11 10.20 7.34
CA PHE A 514 27.61 9.17 8.27
C PHE A 514 28.14 7.89 7.59
N PHE A 515 28.03 7.80 6.26
CA PHE A 515 28.70 6.79 5.45
C PHE A 515 29.56 7.39 4.33
N PRO A 516 30.76 6.83 4.09
CA PRO A 516 31.49 5.89 4.94
C PRO A 516 32.12 6.58 6.15
N THR A 517 32.59 5.79 7.10
CA THR A 517 33.40 6.27 8.21
C THR A 517 34.67 6.98 7.70
N PRO A 518 35.01 8.17 8.22
CA PRO A 518 36.27 8.83 7.87
C PRO A 518 37.48 7.90 8.10
N GLY A 519 38.29 7.71 7.06
CA GLY A 519 39.48 6.84 7.10
C GLY A 519 39.22 5.35 6.80
N ASP A 520 37.96 4.91 6.66
CA ASP A 520 37.64 3.54 6.27
C ASP A 520 37.42 3.42 4.76
N ALA A 521 38.53 3.25 4.03
CA ALA A 521 38.49 3.11 2.57
C ALA A 521 37.72 1.85 2.10
N ALA A 522 37.71 0.78 2.89
CA ALA A 522 37.02 -0.46 2.55
C ALA A 522 35.50 -0.28 2.64
N GLU A 523 35.00 0.32 3.73
CA GLU A 523 33.60 0.70 3.86
C GLU A 523 33.19 1.69 2.77
N GLY A 524 34.05 2.67 2.45
CA GLY A 524 33.83 3.60 1.34
C GLY A 524 33.60 2.90 0.01
N SER A 525 34.47 1.96 -0.35
CA SER A 525 34.32 1.17 -1.58
C SER A 525 33.04 0.32 -1.59
N LEU A 526 32.66 -0.27 -0.44
CA LEU A 526 31.40 -1.00 -0.31
C LEU A 526 30.18 -0.09 -0.49
N TYR A 527 30.22 1.10 0.09
CA TYR A 527 29.11 2.05 0.01
C TYR A 527 28.96 2.59 -1.42
N ASP A 528 30.06 2.94 -2.08
CA ASP A 528 30.02 3.39 -3.47
C ASP A 528 29.47 2.29 -4.40
N ARG A 529 29.77 1.01 -4.14
CA ARG A 529 29.13 -0.12 -4.84
C ARG A 529 27.63 -0.22 -4.59
N LEU A 530 27.18 -0.02 -3.35
CA LEU A 530 25.75 0.01 -3.03
C LEU A 530 25.04 1.11 -3.84
N LEU A 531 25.62 2.31 -3.91
CA LEU A 531 25.07 3.44 -4.66
C LEU A 531 25.04 3.16 -6.16
N ALA A 532 26.14 2.65 -6.73
CA ALA A 532 26.21 2.30 -8.14
C ALA A 532 25.19 1.22 -8.51
N ARG A 533 25.11 0.12 -7.73
CA ARG A 533 24.16 -0.96 -7.99
C ARG A 533 22.70 -0.53 -7.84
N THR A 534 22.41 0.39 -6.91
CA THR A 534 21.08 1.03 -6.81
C THR A 534 20.69 1.71 -8.13
N ALA A 535 21.61 2.49 -8.71
CA ALA A 535 21.37 3.20 -9.97
C ALA A 535 21.28 2.26 -11.20
N GLU A 536 22.02 1.15 -11.19
CA GLU A 536 21.92 0.11 -12.21
C GLU A 536 20.58 -0.61 -12.17
N LEU A 537 20.15 -1.09 -11.00
CA LEU A 537 18.87 -1.78 -10.84
C LEU A 537 17.67 -0.91 -11.25
N ALA A 538 17.74 0.40 -10.99
CA ALA A 538 16.74 1.35 -11.47
C ALA A 538 16.64 1.40 -13.00
N ARG A 539 17.76 1.27 -13.71
CA ARG A 539 17.82 1.26 -15.19
C ARG A 539 17.51 -0.11 -15.79
N GLU A 540 17.84 -1.19 -15.08
CA GLU A 540 17.59 -2.58 -15.50
C GLU A 540 16.12 -2.98 -15.39
N ALA A 541 15.32 -2.26 -14.59
CA ALA A 541 13.89 -2.50 -14.47
C ALA A 541 13.20 -2.38 -15.84
N VAL A 542 12.50 -3.44 -16.24
CA VAL A 542 11.89 -3.54 -17.57
C VAL A 542 10.47 -2.98 -17.52
N LEU A 543 10.13 -2.04 -18.40
CA LEU A 543 8.74 -1.66 -18.62
C LEU A 543 8.00 -2.84 -19.26
N GLU A 544 7.23 -3.57 -18.47
CA GLU A 544 6.51 -4.77 -18.90
C GLU A 544 5.18 -4.41 -19.58
N ARG A 545 4.51 -3.37 -19.09
CA ARG A 545 3.21 -2.95 -19.62
C ARG A 545 2.95 -1.46 -19.41
N HIS A 546 2.35 -0.83 -20.42
CA HIS A 546 1.64 0.43 -20.27
C HIS A 546 0.14 0.18 -20.36
N ILE A 547 -0.61 0.55 -19.32
CA ILE A 547 -2.06 0.47 -19.29
C ILE A 547 -2.60 1.86 -19.60
N ALA A 548 -3.02 2.04 -20.85
CA ALA A 548 -3.61 3.27 -21.35
C ALA A 548 -5.04 3.44 -20.80
N GLN A 549 -5.18 3.77 -19.52
CA GLN A 549 -6.44 4.23 -18.96
C GLN A 549 -6.38 5.75 -18.78
N PRO A 550 -7.10 6.54 -19.60
CA PRO A 550 -7.55 7.84 -19.12
C PRO A 550 -8.56 7.55 -18.00
N TRP A 551 -8.27 8.01 -16.79
CA TRP A 551 -9.29 8.06 -15.74
C TRP A 551 -10.46 8.85 -16.30
N ARG A 552 -11.67 8.25 -16.32
CA ARG A 552 -12.96 8.74 -16.84
C ARG A 552 -12.98 10.24 -17.22
N THR A 553 -13.56 10.68 -18.32
CA THR A 553 -13.68 12.13 -18.61
C THR A 553 -14.21 12.92 -17.39
N ALA A 554 -13.43 13.87 -16.88
CA ALA A 554 -13.71 14.51 -15.59
C ALA A 554 -14.63 15.71 -15.74
N GLU A 555 -15.79 15.69 -15.07
CA GLU A 555 -16.56 16.89 -14.80
C GLU A 555 -15.79 17.81 -13.84
N ARG A 556 -15.83 19.13 -14.07
CA ARG A 556 -14.95 20.11 -13.42
C ARG A 556 -15.15 20.26 -11.91
N SER A 557 -16.31 19.87 -11.39
CA SER A 557 -16.75 20.09 -10.01
C SER A 557 -16.14 19.14 -8.97
N ALA A 558 -15.42 18.08 -9.38
CA ALA A 558 -15.00 17.00 -8.47
C ALA A 558 -13.58 17.16 -7.85
N PHE A 559 -12.79 18.13 -8.30
CA PHE A 559 -11.35 18.22 -8.00
C PHE A 559 -11.01 18.91 -6.67
N PHE A 560 -11.90 19.73 -6.15
CA PHE A 560 -11.70 20.49 -4.92
C PHE A 560 -12.94 20.33 -4.06
N THR A 561 -12.75 20.17 -2.75
CA THR A 561 -13.89 20.21 -1.82
C THR A 561 -14.44 21.64 -1.79
N GLN A 562 -15.77 21.77 -1.80
CA GLN A 562 -16.44 23.07 -1.68
C GLN A 562 -16.13 23.75 -0.35
#